data_AF-A0A7C8DXI6-F1
#
_entry.id   AF-A0A7C8DXI6-F1
#
_cell.length_a   1.000
_cell.length_b   1.000
_cell.length_c   1.000
_cell.angle_alpha   90.00
_cell.angle_beta   90.00
_cell.angle_gamma   90.00
#
_symmetry.space_group_name_H-M   'P 1'
#
loop_
_entity.id
_entity.type
_entity.pdbx_description
1 polymer ?
#
loop_
_entity_poly.entity_id
_entity_poly.type
_entity_poly.pdbx_seq_one_letter_code
_entity_poly.pdbx_strand_id
1 'polypeptide(L)'
;MMLLMTVLTAALVIVFFLVLAYALIKISNVLRSIGGTPTSYLAKLRFGLRAIEVETGHLTPQVVRVNETLSSIAGGLEAVDERLVGTINAAVAQKRYQ
;
A
#
# COMPACT_ATOMS: atom_id res chain seq x y z
N MET A 1 -17.60 18.33 62.98
CA MET A 1 -16.45 18.27 62.04
C MET A 1 -16.31 16.92 61.36
N MET A 2 -16.25 15.80 62.10
CA MET A 2 -16.08 14.45 61.50
C MET A 2 -17.15 14.10 60.45
N LEU A 3 -18.44 14.33 60.75
CA LEU A 3 -19.54 14.04 59.81
C LEU A 3 -19.44 14.83 58.49
N LEU A 4 -19.06 16.11 58.56
CA LEU A 4 -18.85 16.94 57.37
C LEU A 4 -17.71 16.39 56.50
N MET A 5 -16.59 15.99 57.11
CA MET A 5 -15.44 15.42 56.40
C MET A 5 -15.76 14.05 55.79
N THR A 6 -16.56 13.24 56.48
CA THR A 6 -17.05 11.95 55.96
C THR A 6 -17.94 12.16 54.74
N VAL A 7 -18.89 13.09 54.81
CA VAL A 7 -19.79 13.41 53.68
C VAL A 7 -18.99 13.97 52.50
N LEU A 8 -18.03 14.85 52.74
CA LEU A 8 -17.20 15.44 51.69
C LEU A 8 -16.33 14.38 51.00
N THR A 9 -15.72 13.47 51.77
CA THR A 9 -14.94 12.35 51.21
C THR A 9 -15.81 11.42 50.39
N ALA A 10 -17.01 11.07 50.88
CA ALA A 10 -17.96 10.24 50.14
C ALA A 10 -18.38 10.91 48.83
N ALA A 11 -18.67 12.22 48.86
CA ALA A 11 -18.99 12.99 47.65
C ALA A 11 -17.83 13.01 46.65
N LEU A 12 -16.59 13.17 47.13
CA LEU A 12 -15.39 13.16 46.28
C LEU A 12 -15.21 11.81 45.59
N VAL A 13 -15.38 10.71 46.32
CA VAL A 13 -15.31 9.35 45.75
C VAL A 13 -16.37 9.16 44.65
N ILE A 14 -17.60 9.62 44.87
CA ILE A 14 -18.66 9.56 43.85
C ILE A 14 -18.28 10.37 42.61
N VAL A 15 -17.81 11.61 42.79
CA VAL A 15 -17.37 12.47 41.67
C VAL A 15 -16.24 11.81 40.89
N PHE A 16 -15.27 11.22 41.59
CA PHE A 16 -14.16 10.50 40.94
C PHE A 16 -14.67 9.36 40.05
N PHE A 17 -15.58 8.51 40.55
CA PHE A 17 -16.14 7.42 39.75
C PHE A 17 -16.97 7.92 38.56
N LEU A 18 -17.69 9.03 38.71
CA LEU A 18 -18.44 9.64 37.60
C LEU A 18 -17.51 10.15 36.50
N VAL A 19 -16.42 10.83 36.87
CA VAL A 19 -15.41 11.31 35.91
C VAL A 19 -14.73 10.13 35.21
N LEU A 20 -14.37 9.09 35.96
CA LEU A 20 -13.75 7.88 35.41
C LEU A 20 -14.69 7.18 34.42
N ALA A 21 -15.96 6.98 34.79
CA ALA A 21 -16.95 6.38 33.91
C ALA A 21 -17.16 7.20 32.63
N TYR A 22 -17.26 8.53 32.75
CA TYR A 22 -17.35 9.43 31.60
C TYR A 22 -16.16 9.29 30.66
N ALA A 23 -14.93 9.29 31.19
CA ALA A 23 -13.72 9.13 30.39
C ALA A 23 -13.68 7.77 29.67
N LEU A 24 -14.03 6.68 30.36
CA LEU A 24 -14.06 5.33 29.77
C LEU A 24 -15.11 5.22 28.65
N ILE A 25 -16.30 5.78 28.84
CA ILE A 25 -17.35 5.81 27.82
C ILE A 25 -16.85 6.57 26.58
N LYS A 26 -16.23 7.75 26.79
CA LYS A 26 -15.68 8.56 25.69
C LYS A 26 -14.62 7.78 24.90
N ILE A 27 -13.68 7.14 25.58
CA ILE A 27 -12.64 6.30 24.94
C ILE A 27 -13.28 5.13 24.18
N SER A 28 -14.23 4.43 24.80
CA SER A 28 -14.91 3.29 24.16
C SER A 28 -15.61 3.69 22.86
N ASN A 29 -16.30 4.84 22.86
CA ASN A 29 -16.98 5.35 21.68
C ASN A 29 -16.00 5.67 20.54
N VAL A 30 -14.86 6.28 20.86
CA VAL A 30 -13.80 6.56 19.86
C VAL A 30 -13.25 5.26 19.30
N LEU A 31 -12.89 4.28 20.15
CA LEU A 31 -12.38 2.98 19.70
C LEU A 31 -13.38 2.24 18.79
N ARG A 32 -14.68 2.30 19.10
CA ARG A 32 -15.73 1.71 18.26
C ARG A 32 -15.79 2.35 16.87
N SER A 33 -15.58 3.66 16.77
CA SER A 33 -15.51 4.37 15.49
C SER A 33 -14.25 4.01 14.68
N ILE A 34 -13.14 3.70 15.35
CA ILE A 34 -11.87 3.33 14.71
C ILE A 34 -11.91 1.89 14.18
N GLY A 35 -12.27 0.91 15.01
CA GLY A 35 -12.08 -0.51 14.65
C GLY A 35 -13.08 -1.52 15.21
N GLY A 36 -14.16 -1.08 15.86
CA GLY A 36 -15.09 -1.98 16.56
C GLY A 36 -16.33 -2.39 15.77
N THR A 37 -16.52 -1.88 14.55
CA THR A 37 -17.74 -2.11 13.75
C THR A 37 -17.44 -2.28 12.26
N PRO A 38 -18.33 -2.93 11.48
CA PRO A 38 -18.17 -3.06 10.03
C PRO A 38 -18.13 -1.73 9.27
N THR A 39 -18.60 -0.64 9.88
CA THR A 39 -18.63 0.71 9.32
C THR A 39 -17.52 1.62 9.87
N SER A 40 -16.64 1.08 10.71
CA SER A 40 -15.51 1.79 11.31
C SER A 40 -14.46 2.24 10.28
N TYR A 41 -13.61 3.18 10.66
CA TYR A 41 -12.55 3.69 9.77
C TYR A 41 -11.62 2.59 9.25
N LEU A 42 -11.15 1.70 10.13
CA LEU A 42 -10.29 0.58 9.72
C LEU A 42 -11.01 -0.39 8.80
N ALA A 43 -12.31 -0.63 9.00
CA ALA A 43 -13.09 -1.45 8.09
C ALA A 43 -13.14 -0.84 6.68
N LYS A 44 -13.41 0.47 6.58
CA LYS A 44 -13.38 1.21 5.30
C LYS A 44 -12.01 1.18 4.64
N LEU A 45 -10.94 1.42 5.40
CA LEU A 45 -9.57 1.36 4.89
C LEU A 45 -9.21 -0.02 4.34
N ARG A 46 -9.59 -1.09 5.06
CA ARG A 46 -9.40 -2.47 4.59
C ARG A 46 -10.14 -2.73 3.28
N PHE A 47 -11.39 -2.27 3.15
CA PHE A 47 -12.14 -2.42 1.90
C PHE A 47 -11.48 -1.65 0.76
N GLY A 48 -11.08 -0.40 0.99
CA GLY A 48 -10.37 0.41 0.00
C GLY A 48 -9.03 -0.22 -0.43
N LEU A 49 -8.24 -0.70 0.53
CA LEU A 49 -6.96 -1.35 0.26
C LEU A 49 -7.16 -2.65 -0.54
N ARG A 50 -8.18 -3.45 -0.19
CA ARG A 50 -8.50 -4.67 -0.94
C ARG A 50 -8.96 -4.36 -2.36
N ALA A 51 -9.71 -3.29 -2.58
CA ALA A 51 -10.09 -2.86 -3.92
C ALA A 51 -8.85 -2.47 -4.75
N ILE A 52 -7.92 -1.70 -4.15
CA ILE A 52 -6.64 -1.36 -4.80
C ILE A 52 -5.85 -2.62 -5.12
N GLU A 53 -5.73 -3.57 -4.19
CA GLU A 53 -5.01 -4.84 -4.40
C GLU A 53 -5.62 -5.65 -5.56
N VAL A 54 -6.95 -5.77 -5.62
CA VAL A 54 -7.64 -6.49 -6.71
C VAL A 54 -7.43 -5.78 -8.05
N GLU A 55 -7.60 -4.46 -8.09
CA GLU A 55 -7.47 -3.70 -9.32
C GLU A 55 -6.01 -3.62 -9.80
N THR A 56 -5.03 -3.59 -8.90
CA THR A 56 -3.61 -3.47 -9.27
C THR A 56 -2.88 -4.80 -9.36
N GLY A 57 -3.49 -5.90 -8.90
CA GLY A 57 -2.87 -7.23 -8.86
C GLY A 57 -2.40 -7.75 -10.22
N HIS A 58 -3.02 -7.28 -11.30
CA HIS A 58 -2.64 -7.65 -12.67
C HIS A 58 -1.44 -6.85 -13.21
N LEU A 59 -1.04 -5.74 -12.58
CA LEU A 59 0.04 -4.89 -13.06
C LEU A 59 1.39 -5.61 -13.01
N THR A 60 1.69 -6.31 -11.91
CA THR A 60 2.96 -7.04 -11.74
C THR A 60 3.27 -8.01 -12.90
N PRO A 61 2.39 -8.98 -13.26
CA PRO A 61 2.67 -9.87 -14.38
C PRO A 61 2.71 -9.15 -15.73
N GLN A 62 1.96 -8.05 -15.90
CA GLN A 62 2.02 -7.25 -17.13
C GLN A 62 3.35 -6.52 -17.29
N VAL A 63 3.86 -5.91 -16.22
CA VAL A 63 5.17 -5.22 -16.21
C VAL A 63 6.30 -6.20 -16.53
N VAL A 64 6.27 -7.40 -15.92
CA VAL A 64 7.24 -8.47 -16.22
C VAL A 64 7.19 -8.84 -17.71
N ARG A 65 6.00 -9.11 -18.25
CA ARG A 65 5.83 -9.47 -19.67
C ARG A 65 6.30 -8.38 -20.62
N VAL A 66 6.00 -7.12 -20.32
CA VAL A 66 6.46 -5.97 -21.13
C VAL A 66 7.98 -5.92 -21.13
N ASN A 67 8.62 -6.06 -19.96
CA ASN A 67 10.07 -6.04 -19.87
C ASN A 67 10.72 -7.20 -20.63
N GLU A 68 10.18 -8.41 -20.53
CA GLU A 68 10.64 -9.58 -21.31
C GLU A 68 10.53 -9.33 -22.82
N THR A 69 9.40 -8.77 -23.25
CA THR A 69 9.17 -8.46 -24.68
C THR A 69 10.16 -7.40 -25.17
N LEU A 70 10.38 -6.34 -24.40
CA LEU A 70 11.34 -5.29 -24.76
C LEU A 70 12.77 -5.82 -24.79
N SER A 71 13.14 -6.69 -23.85
CA SER A 71 14.45 -7.36 -23.84
C SER A 71 14.65 -8.24 -25.07
N SER A 72 13.62 -9.00 -25.46
CA SER A 72 13.65 -9.81 -26.69
C SER A 72 13.76 -8.95 -27.95
N ILE A 73 13.05 -7.82 -28.02
CA ILE A 73 13.14 -6.88 -29.14
C ILE A 73 14.57 -6.30 -29.22
N ALA A 74 15.15 -5.88 -28.10
CA ALA A 74 16.50 -5.35 -28.06
C ALA A 74 17.54 -6.36 -28.60
N GLY A 75 17.49 -7.61 -28.14
CA GLY A 75 18.38 -8.67 -28.65
C GLY A 75 18.16 -8.98 -30.14
N GLY A 76 16.91 -8.92 -30.62
CA GLY A 76 16.61 -9.05 -32.04
C GLY A 76 17.19 -7.91 -32.89
N LEU A 77 17.14 -6.67 -32.39
CA LEU A 77 17.73 -5.50 -33.05
C LEU A 77 19.26 -5.58 -33.11
N GLU A 78 19.91 -6.05 -32.05
CA GLU A 78 21.36 -6.28 -32.02
C GLU A 78 21.79 -7.31 -33.08
N ALA A 79 21.07 -8.43 -33.19
CA ALA A 79 21.33 -9.43 -34.22
C ALA A 79 21.14 -8.90 -35.65
N VAL A 80 20.16 -8.00 -35.86
CA VAL A 80 19.96 -7.33 -37.15
C VAL A 80 21.13 -6.39 -37.46
N ASP A 81 21.60 -5.63 -36.48
CA ASP A 81 22.75 -4.72 -36.64
C ASP A 81 24.03 -5.49 -37.01
N GLU A 82 24.34 -6.57 -36.28
CA GLU A 82 25.48 -7.45 -36.59
C GLU A 82 25.41 -8.00 -38.03
N ARG A 83 24.22 -8.45 -38.44
CA ARG A 83 23.96 -8.95 -39.80
C ARG A 83 24.15 -7.87 -40.85
N LEU A 84 23.71 -6.65 -40.58
CA LEU A 84 23.83 -5.51 -41.49
C LEU A 84 25.31 -5.12 -41.66
N VAL A 85 26.05 -4.99 -40.57
CA VAL A 85 27.50 -4.71 -40.57
C VAL A 85 28.25 -5.80 -41.34
N GLY A 86 27.95 -7.08 -41.09
CA GLY A 86 28.55 -8.20 -41.82
C GLY A 86 28.29 -8.15 -43.32
N THR A 87 27.05 -7.83 -43.72
CA THR A 87 26.65 -7.74 -45.14
C THR A 87 27.36 -6.58 -45.84
N ILE A 88 27.47 -5.41 -45.18
CA ILE A 88 28.20 -4.25 -45.69
C ILE A 88 29.68 -4.61 -45.91
N ASN A 89 30.31 -5.23 -44.90
CA ASN A 89 31.72 -5.63 -44.99
C ASN A 89 31.96 -6.61 -46.15
N ALA A 90 31.08 -7.59 -46.34
CA ALA A 90 31.15 -8.54 -47.45
C ALA A 90 31.01 -7.84 -48.82
N ALA A 91 30.04 -6.92 -48.96
CA ALA A 91 29.84 -6.16 -50.19
C ALA A 91 31.06 -5.28 -50.53
N VAL A 92 31.66 -4.63 -49.53
CA VAL A 92 32.89 -3.83 -49.69
C VAL A 92 34.07 -4.69 -50.11
N ALA A 93 34.22 -5.89 -49.51
CA ALA A 93 35.28 -6.81 -49.88
C ALA A 93 35.13 -7.28 -51.34
N GLN A 94 33.93 -7.63 -51.78
CA GLN A 94 33.66 -8.06 -53.15
C GLN A 94 34.03 -6.98 -54.19
N LYS A 95 33.72 -5.71 -53.92
CA LYS A 95 34.08 -4.59 -54.80
C LYS A 95 35.60 -4.35 -54.90
N ARG A 96 36.39 -4.81 -53.92
CA ARG A 96 37.86 -4.68 -53.92
C ARG A 96 38.58 -5.71 -54.77
N TYR A 97 37.91 -6.82 -55.12
CA TYR A 97 38.45 -7.90 -55.94
C TYR A 97 37.95 -7.86 -57.40
N GLN A 98 37.08 -6.90 -57.74
CA GLN A 98 36.67 -6.55 -59.12
C GLN A 98 37.44 -5.33 -59.60
#